data_AF-A0A846SU19-F1
#
_entry.id   AF-A0A846SU19-F1
#
_cell.length_a   1.000
_cell.length_b   1.000
_cell.length_c   1.000
_cell.angle_alpha   90.00
_cell.angle_beta   90.00
_cell.angle_gamma   90.00
#
_symmetry.space_group_name_H-M   'P 1'
#
loop_
_entity.id
_entity.type
_entity.pdbx_description
1 polymer ?
#
loop_
_entity_poly.entity_id
_entity_poly.type
_entity_poly.pdbx_seq_one_letter_code
_entity_poly.pdbx_strand_id
1 'polypeptide(L)'
;MLNQAKKFYPNLSFIQDTLPDLSSIKSFSFNNIFCSAILMHLNNELLPVAIINLLRLLKNDGVLIISFRGTEENDNRENGKLYTPIEKKKLLAGLSYREANCFYLSRL
;
A
#
# COMPACT_ATOMS: atom_id res chain seq x y z
N MET A 1 -7.40 11.17 -12.64
CA MET A 1 -6.43 11.70 -11.66
C MET A 1 -4.99 11.66 -12.16
N LEU A 2 -4.47 10.55 -12.71
CA LEU A 2 -3.05 10.48 -13.15
C LEU A 2 -2.62 11.58 -14.14
N ASN A 3 -3.42 11.85 -15.18
CA ASN A 3 -3.11 12.91 -16.15
C ASN A 3 -3.06 14.31 -15.51
N GLN A 4 -3.89 14.56 -14.50
CA GLN A 4 -3.85 15.81 -13.75
C GLN A 4 -2.56 15.90 -12.92
N ALA A 5 -2.17 14.82 -12.25
CA ALA A 5 -0.93 14.79 -11.48
C ALA A 5 0.30 15.03 -12.37
N LYS A 6 0.37 14.38 -13.54
CA LYS A 6 1.42 14.62 -14.56
C LYS A 6 1.46 16.08 -15.01
N LYS A 7 0.30 16.72 -15.18
CA LYS A 7 0.20 18.13 -15.57
C LYS A 7 0.68 19.07 -14.46
N PHE A 8 0.32 18.81 -13.20
CA PHE A 8 0.67 19.68 -12.08
C PHE A 8 2.10 19.49 -11.56
N TYR A 9 2.69 18.31 -11.79
CA TYR A 9 4.03 17.96 -11.28
C TYR A 9 4.91 17.37 -12.40
N PRO A 10 5.25 18.14 -13.44
CA PRO A 10 5.94 17.62 -14.63
C PRO A 10 7.35 17.06 -14.37
N ASN A 11 7.97 17.45 -13.25
CA ASN A 11 9.31 16.99 -12.86
C ASN A 11 9.29 15.69 -12.04
N LEU A 12 8.12 15.16 -11.71
CA LEU A 12 7.97 13.88 -11.02
C LEU A 12 7.69 12.75 -12.02
N SER A 13 8.28 11.59 -11.77
CA SER A 13 8.01 10.38 -12.54
C SER A 13 6.71 9.73 -12.09
N PHE A 14 5.81 9.50 -13.02
CA PHE A 14 4.53 8.84 -12.78
C PHE A 14 4.45 7.52 -13.55
N ILE A 15 4.24 6.43 -12.82
CA ILE A 15 4.04 5.08 -13.37
C ILE A 15 2.56 4.71 -13.19
N GLN A 16 1.93 4.20 -14.25
CA GLN A 16 0.59 3.64 -14.17
C GLN A 16 0.71 2.13 -13.96
N ASP A 17 0.26 1.66 -12.79
CA ASP A 17 0.24 0.26 -12.40
C ASP A 17 -0.86 0.05 -11.36
N THR A 18 -1.10 -1.20 -10.98
CA THR A 18 -2.18 -1.58 -10.06
C THR A 18 -1.68 -2.52 -8.96
N LEU A 19 -2.22 -2.34 -7.75
CA LEU A 19 -2.15 -3.36 -6.70
C LEU A 19 -3.20 -4.45 -6.95
N PRO A 20 -2.92 -5.71 -6.63
CA PRO A 20 -1.71 -6.16 -5.91
C PRO A 20 -0.47 -6.38 -6.81
N ASP A 21 -0.60 -6.34 -8.13
CA ASP A 21 0.41 -6.89 -9.06
C ASP A 21 1.72 -6.11 -9.15
N LEU A 22 1.66 -4.78 -9.30
CA LEU A 22 2.83 -3.89 -9.47
C LEU A 22 3.85 -4.41 -10.51
N SER A 23 3.33 -4.93 -11.63
CA SER A 23 4.11 -5.74 -12.58
C SER A 23 5.05 -4.93 -13.47
N SER A 24 4.79 -3.64 -13.65
CA SER A 24 5.61 -2.76 -14.49
C SER A 24 6.90 -2.30 -13.80
N ILE A 25 7.00 -2.49 -12.48
CA ILE A 25 8.11 -1.98 -11.67
C ILE A 25 9.07 -3.12 -11.31
N LYS A 26 10.36 -2.90 -11.58
CA LYS A 26 11.45 -3.84 -11.26
C LYS A 26 11.62 -3.99 -9.75
N SER A 27 12.04 -5.17 -9.31
CA SER A 27 12.40 -5.41 -7.90
C SER A 27 13.57 -4.50 -7.47
N PHE A 28 13.65 -4.19 -6.17
CA PHE A 28 14.71 -3.36 -5.59
C PHE A 28 14.85 -1.96 -6.22
N SER A 29 13.73 -1.36 -6.66
CA SER A 29 13.72 -0.04 -7.30
C SER A 29 13.78 1.11 -6.30
N PHE A 30 13.20 0.95 -5.10
CA PHE A 30 13.00 2.06 -4.17
C PHE A 30 13.74 1.88 -2.84
N ASN A 31 14.29 2.97 -2.33
CA ASN A 31 14.81 3.01 -0.96
C ASN A 31 13.68 3.08 0.06
N ASN A 32 12.61 3.83 -0.25
CA ASN A 32 11.46 3.99 0.64
C ASN A 32 10.17 3.91 -0.18
N ILE A 33 9.14 3.32 0.41
CA ILE A 33 7.79 3.29 -0.16
C ILE A 33 6.81 3.80 0.88
N PHE A 34 5.99 4.76 0.49
CA PHE A 34 4.86 5.24 1.28
C PHE A 34 3.55 4.82 0.63
N CYS A 35 2.85 3.87 1.26
CA CYS A 35 1.55 3.37 0.82
C CYS A 35 0.46 3.98 1.70
N SER A 36 -0.10 5.10 1.25
CA SER A 36 -1.03 5.89 2.06
C SER A 36 -2.48 5.63 1.69
N ALA A 37 -3.27 5.08 2.61
CA ALA A 37 -4.71 4.92 2.46
C ALA A 37 -5.12 4.14 1.18
N ILE A 38 -4.33 3.14 0.76
CA ILE A 38 -4.64 2.33 -0.43
C ILE A 38 -5.07 0.91 -0.07
N LEU A 39 -4.36 0.24 0.85
CA LEU A 39 -4.59 -1.18 1.14
C LEU A 39 -6.00 -1.48 1.65
N MET A 40 -6.66 -0.51 2.28
CA MET A 40 -8.03 -0.63 2.79
C MET A 40 -9.11 -0.68 1.70
N HIS A 41 -8.74 -0.54 0.43
CA HIS A 41 -9.66 -0.71 -0.70
C HIS A 41 -9.51 -2.09 -1.36
N LEU A 42 -8.53 -2.89 -0.95
CA LEU A 42 -8.33 -4.24 -1.47
C LEU A 42 -9.25 -5.24 -0.77
N ASN A 43 -9.54 -6.34 -1.46
CA ASN A 43 -10.06 -7.53 -0.80
C ASN A 43 -8.98 -8.08 0.16
N ASN A 44 -9.37 -8.48 1.37
CA ASN A 44 -8.47 -9.05 2.39
C ASN A 44 -7.71 -10.29 1.89
N GLU A 45 -8.24 -11.02 0.90
CA GLU A 45 -7.53 -12.16 0.27
C GLU A 45 -6.31 -11.73 -0.56
N LEU A 46 -6.35 -10.51 -1.11
CA LEU A 46 -5.26 -9.96 -1.93
C LEU A 46 -4.21 -9.19 -1.11
N LEU A 47 -4.52 -8.92 0.17
CA LEU A 47 -3.65 -8.14 1.04
C LEU A 47 -2.24 -8.76 1.20
N PRO A 48 -2.07 -10.08 1.43
CA PRO A 48 -0.74 -10.67 1.53
C PRO A 48 0.09 -10.48 0.25
N VAL A 49 -0.51 -10.69 -0.92
CA VAL A 49 0.17 -10.54 -2.23
C VAL A 49 0.56 -9.08 -2.47
N ALA A 50 -0.33 -8.13 -2.15
CA ALA A 50 -0.04 -6.70 -2.23
C ALA A 50 1.19 -6.31 -1.39
N ILE A 51 1.28 -6.80 -0.14
CA ILE A 51 2.40 -6.51 0.76
C ILE A 51 3.70 -7.13 0.22
N ILE A 52 3.66 -8.39 -0.22
CA ILE A 52 4.82 -9.08 -0.81
C ILE A 52 5.34 -8.30 -2.02
N ASN A 53 4.45 -7.85 -2.89
CA ASN A 53 4.84 -7.07 -4.07
C ASN A 53 5.37 -5.69 -3.71
N LEU A 54 4.86 -5.01 -2.68
CA LEU A 54 5.47 -3.78 -2.17
C LEU A 54 6.88 -4.02 -1.61
N LEU A 55 7.07 -5.08 -0.83
CA LEU A 55 8.37 -5.47 -0.28
C LEU A 55 9.38 -5.86 -1.37
N ARG A 56 8.93 -6.50 -2.44
CA ARG A 56 9.75 -6.84 -3.62
C ARG A 56 10.37 -5.60 -4.26
N LEU A 57 9.67 -4.47 -4.23
CA LEU A 57 10.16 -3.21 -4.82
C LEU A 57 11.19 -2.49 -3.95
N LEU A 58 11.32 -2.83 -2.67
CA LEU A 58 12.29 -2.22 -1.77
C LEU A 58 13.69 -2.78 -1.98
N LYS A 59 14.67 -1.88 -2.03
CA LYS A 59 16.10 -2.21 -1.90
C LYS A 59 16.38 -2.87 -0.55
N ASN A 60 17.57 -3.45 -0.41
CA ASN A 60 18.10 -3.84 0.90
C ASN A 60 18.07 -2.63 1.83
N ASP A 61 17.68 -2.87 3.09
CA ASP A 61 17.52 -1.85 4.14
C ASP A 61 16.46 -0.77 3.87
N GLY A 62 15.65 -0.95 2.83
CA GLY A 62 14.58 -0.02 2.49
C GLY A 62 13.44 -0.01 3.52
N VAL A 63 12.71 1.11 3.57
CA VAL A 63 11.63 1.32 4.54
C VAL A 63 10.26 1.29 3.85
N LEU A 64 9.36 0.46 4.37
CA LEU A 64 7.95 0.46 4.00
C LEU A 64 7.13 1.19 5.06
N ILE A 65 6.45 2.26 4.67
CA ILE A 65 5.52 3.00 5.53
C ILE A 65 4.11 2.80 4.97
N ILE A 66 3.23 2.18 5.75
CA ILE A 66 1.84 1.94 5.39
C ILE A 66 0.95 2.77 6.30
N SER A 67 0.02 3.52 5.72
CA SER A 67 -1.09 4.09 6.48
C SER A 67 -2.41 3.55 5.95
N PHE A 68 -3.33 3.28 6.87
CA PHE A 68 -4.69 2.90 6.54
C PHE A 68 -5.64 3.45 7.60
N ARG A 69 -6.90 3.62 7.20
CA ARG A 69 -7.97 3.97 8.09
C ARG A 69 -8.78 2.71 8.40
N GLY A 70 -9.03 2.46 9.67
CA GLY A 70 -10.09 1.55 10.10
C GLY A 70 -11.40 2.31 10.22
N THR A 71 -12.52 1.59 10.23
CA THR A 71 -13.82 2.13 10.60
C THR A 71 -14.43 1.21 11.68
N GLU A 72 -15.17 1.80 12.60
CA GLU A 72 -15.95 1.08 13.61
C GLU A 72 -17.42 0.92 13.17
N GLU A 73 -17.80 1.46 12.01
CA GLU A 73 -19.15 1.41 11.47
C GLU A 73 -19.50 0.02 10.91
N ASN A 74 -20.73 -0.43 11.18
CA ASN A 74 -21.18 -1.80 10.86
C ASN A 74 -21.24 -2.10 9.36
N ASP A 75 -21.48 -1.10 8.52
CA ASP A 75 -21.48 -1.22 7.05
C ASP A 75 -20.09 -1.00 6.43
N ASN A 76 -19.09 -0.78 7.29
CA ASN A 76 -17.74 -0.39 6.98
C ASN A 76 -17.63 0.88 6.11
N ARG A 77 -18.59 1.79 6.22
CA ARG A 77 -18.55 3.07 5.54
C ARG A 77 -18.38 4.22 6.52
N GLU A 78 -17.63 5.22 6.09
CA GLU A 78 -17.55 6.51 6.77
C GLU A 78 -17.72 7.60 5.71
N ASN A 79 -18.66 8.52 5.90
CA ASN A 79 -19.02 9.55 4.91
C ASN A 79 -19.29 8.99 3.49
N GLY A 80 -19.94 7.82 3.41
CA GLY A 80 -20.29 7.15 2.17
C GLY A 80 -19.17 6.37 1.47
N LYS A 81 -17.93 6.40 1.98
CA LYS A 81 -16.80 5.65 1.42
C LYS A 81 -16.68 4.29 2.10
N LEU A 82 -16.52 3.22 1.30
CA LEU A 82 -16.30 1.86 1.81
C LEU A 82 -14.83 1.66 2.19
N TYR A 83 -14.61 1.12 3.37
CA TYR A 83 -13.32 0.71 3.89
C TYR A 83 -13.37 -0.78 4.17
N THR A 84 -12.45 -1.58 3.61
CA THR A 84 -12.29 -2.97 4.04
C THR A 84 -11.49 -2.97 5.34
N PRO A 85 -12.02 -3.52 6.45
CA PRO A 85 -11.24 -3.68 7.67
C PRO A 85 -9.99 -4.52 7.37
N ILE A 86 -8.82 -3.94 7.65
CA ILE A 86 -7.56 -4.65 7.50
C ILE A 86 -7.36 -5.55 8.71
N GLU A 87 -7.37 -6.86 8.46
CA GLU A 87 -7.01 -7.85 9.46
C GLU A 87 -5.51 -7.74 9.80
N LYS A 88 -5.19 -7.21 10.99
CA LYS A 88 -3.80 -7.01 11.43
C LYS A 88 -2.94 -8.27 11.31
N LYS A 89 -3.50 -9.46 11.59
CA LYS A 89 -2.77 -10.74 11.45
C LYS A 89 -2.32 -11.00 10.01
N LYS A 90 -3.17 -10.71 9.02
CA LYS A 90 -2.84 -10.86 7.59
C LYS A 90 -1.81 -9.82 7.13
N LEU A 91 -1.94 -8.58 7.61
CA LEU A 91 -0.95 -7.53 7.39
C LEU A 91 0.44 -7.95 7.92
N LEU A 92 0.51 -8.38 9.18
CA LEU A 92 1.76 -8.80 9.82
C LEU A 92 2.36 -10.06 9.16
N ALA A 93 1.53 -11.02 8.74
CA ALA A 93 1.99 -12.19 8.00
C ALA A 93 2.68 -11.79 6.69
N GLY A 94 2.10 -10.88 5.91
CA GLY A 94 2.74 -10.35 4.71
C GLY A 94 4.06 -9.62 4.99
N LEU A 95 4.14 -8.87 6.09
CA LEU A 95 5.35 -8.15 6.49
C LEU A 95 6.48 -9.09 6.95
N SER A 96 6.14 -10.26 7.49
CA SER A 96 7.13 -11.28 7.89
C SER A 96 7.84 -11.97 6.70
N TYR A 97 7.41 -11.72 5.46
CA TYR A 97 7.99 -12.29 4.25
C TYR A 97 9.48 -11.95 4.09
N ARG A 98 9.92 -10.79 4.60
CA ARG A 98 11.30 -10.34 4.55
C ARG A 98 11.63 -9.56 5.82
N GLU A 99 12.84 -9.71 6.34
CA GLU A 99 13.39 -8.76 7.31
C GLU A 99 13.54 -7.40 6.62
N ALA A 100 12.50 -6.58 6.72
CA ALA A 100 12.45 -5.22 6.19
C ALA A 100 11.94 -4.28 7.28
N ASN A 101 12.47 -3.06 7.30
CA ASN A 101 12.05 -2.04 8.25
C ASN A 101 10.64 -1.56 7.87
N CYS A 102 9.62 -2.13 8.51
CA CYS A 102 8.22 -1.88 8.19
C CYS A 102 7.51 -1.16 9.33
N PHE A 103 6.88 -0.04 9.01
CA PHE A 103 6.07 0.76 9.95
C PHE A 103 4.65 0.88 9.41
N TYR A 104 3.66 0.72 10.29
CA TYR A 104 2.26 0.92 9.91
C TYR A 104 1.50 1.78 10.92
N LEU A 105 0.58 2.60 10.42
CA LEU A 105 -0.27 3.49 11.20
C LEU A 105 -1.74 3.25 10.83
N SER A 106 -2.59 3.13 11.84
CA SER A 106 -4.04 2.83 11.69
C SER A 106 -4.95 4.02 12.03
N ARG A 107 -4.38 5.16 12.43
CA ARG A 107 -5.09 6.41 12.69
C ARG A 107 -4.50 7.49 11.79
N LEU A 108 -5.25 7.86 10.74
CA LEU A 108 -5.02 9.01 9.87
C LEU A 108 -6.04 10.09 10.17
#